data_AF-A0A172MFZ4-F1
#
_entry.id   AF-A0A172MFZ4-F1
#
_cell.length_a   1.000
_cell.length_b   1.000
_cell.length_c   1.000
_cell.angle_alpha   90.00
_cell.angle_beta   90.00
_cell.angle_gamma   90.00
#
_symmetry.space_group_name_H-M   'P 1'
#
loop_
_entity.id
_entity.type
_entity.pdbx_description
1 polymer ?
#
loop_
_entity_poly.entity_id
_entity_poly.type
_entity_poly.pdbx_seq_one_letter_code
_entity_poly.pdbx_strand_id
1 'polypeptide(L)' 'FWAELNVVRLGHNNVVRVIAASTCTPASQDSLGTIIMEYVGNGTLHNVIYGTGSAIT' A
#
# COMPACT_ATOMS: atom_id res chain seq x y z
N PHE A 1 -10.34 3.29 -5.86
CA PHE A 1 -9.11 4.06 -6.14
C PHE A 1 -9.14 5.47 -5.53
N TRP A 2 -9.64 6.52 -6.20
CA TRP A 2 -9.47 7.91 -5.71
C TRP A 2 -10.11 8.19 -4.34
N ALA A 3 -11.26 7.58 -4.04
CA ALA A 3 -11.91 7.76 -2.74
C ALA A 3 -11.06 7.24 -1.56
N GLU A 4 -10.29 6.16 -1.76
CA GLU A 4 -9.42 5.58 -0.73
C GLU A 4 -8.22 6.48 -0.43
N LEU A 5 -7.74 7.22 -1.43
CA LEU A 5 -6.67 8.22 -1.30
C LEU A 5 -7.08 9.45 -0.47
N ASN A 6 -8.34 9.55 -0.04
CA ASN A 6 -8.72 10.56 0.94
C ASN A 6 -7.92 10.43 2.25
N VAL A 7 -7.43 9.22 2.57
CA VAL A 7 -6.55 8.93 3.72
C VAL A 7 -5.26 9.76 3.71
N VAL A 8 -4.79 10.22 2.54
CA VAL A 8 -3.57 11.04 2.41
C VAL A 8 -3.67 12.36 3.17
N ARG A 9 -4.90 12.82 3.44
CA ARG A 9 -5.15 14.03 4.23
C ARG A 9 -5.02 13.80 5.73
N LEU A 10 -5.00 12.54 6.18
CA LEU A 10 -4.80 12.17 7.58
C LEU A 10 -3.29 12.07 7.84
N GLY A 11 -2.65 13.21 8.09
CA GLY A 11 -1.26 13.28 8.49
C GLY A 11 -1.07 12.80 9.94
N HIS A 12 -0.88 11.50 10.14
CA HIS A 12 -0.69 10.90 11.46
C HIS A 12 0.35 9.78 11.43
N ASN A 13 1.10 9.60 12.52
CA ASN A 13 2.22 8.63 12.58
C ASN A 13 1.79 7.17 12.40
N ASN A 14 0.53 6.85 12.65
CA ASN A 14 -0.02 5.50 12.51
C ASN A 14 -0.68 5.28 11.14
N VAL A 15 -0.61 6.27 10.24
CA VAL A 15 -1.17 6.20 8.89
C VAL A 15 -0.01 6.19 7.91
N VAL A 16 0.01 5.18 7.05
CA VAL A 16 1.04 5.04 6.02
C VAL A 16 0.94 6.22 5.05
N ARG A 17 2.02 6.97 4.91
CA ARG A 17 2.09 8.11 4.00
C ARG A 17 2.11 7.65 2.55
N VAL A 18 1.18 8.18 1.75
CA VAL A 18 1.22 8.06 0.29
C VAL A 18 2.15 9.13 -0.28
N ILE A 19 3.04 8.72 -1.17
CA ILE A 19 4.04 9.57 -1.83
C ILE A 19 3.52 10.02 -3.20
N ALA A 20 2.92 9.11 -3.96
CA ALA A 20 2.34 9.40 -5.26
C ALA A 20 1.23 8.41 -5.60
N ALA A 21 0.31 8.81 -6.48
CA ALA A 21 -0.68 7.93 -7.06
C ALA A 21 -0.92 8.30 -8.52
N SER A 22 -1.17 7.30 -9.37
CA SER A 22 -1.41 7.47 -10.79
C SER A 22 -2.49 6.51 -11.25
N THR A 23 -3.39 6.97 -12.11
CA THR A 23 -4.31 6.09 -12.88
C THR A 23 -3.94 6.09 -14.35
N CYS A 24 -2.74 6.57 -14.71
CA CYS A 24 -2.27 6.57 -16.08
C CYS A 24 -1.96 5.14 -16.52
N THR A 25 -2.54 4.74 -17.64
CA THR A 25 -2.39 3.42 -18.26
C THR A 25 -1.92 3.66 -19.70
N PRO A 26 -0.97 2.86 -20.24
CA PRO A 26 -0.71 2.86 -21.67
C PRO A 26 -2.00 2.49 -22.41
N ALA A 27 -2.22 3.08 -23.59
CA ALA A 27 -3.47 2.96 -24.37
C ALA A 27 -3.92 1.51 -24.73
N SER A 28 -3.09 0.50 -24.45
CA SER A 28 -3.35 -0.92 -24.71
C SER A 28 -3.67 -1.74 -23.45
N GLN A 29 -3.73 -1.13 -22.26
CA GLN A 29 -3.94 -1.86 -21.01
C GLN A 29 -4.91 -1.13 -20.10
N ASP A 30 -5.86 -1.86 -19.51
CA ASP A 30 -6.62 -1.36 -18.38
C ASP A 30 -5.73 -1.39 -17.13
N SER A 31 -5.55 -0.24 -16.48
CA SER A 31 -4.91 -0.18 -15.17
C SER A 31 -5.85 0.49 -14.16
N LEU A 32 -6.03 -0.19 -13.04
CA LEU A 32 -6.82 0.29 -11.89
C LEU A 32 -6.13 1.46 -11.16
N GLY A 33 -4.87 1.72 -11.49
CA GLY A 33 -4.00 2.72 -10.90
C GLY A 33 -2.87 2.12 -10.04
N THR A 34 -1.84 2.93 -9.80
CA THR A 34 -0.66 2.61 -9.01
C THR A 34 -0.54 3.61 -7.87
N ILE A 35 -0.26 3.11 -6.66
CA ILE A 35 0.01 3.94 -5.47
C ILE A 35 1.44 3.64 -5.02
N ILE A 36 2.22 4.70 -4.81
CA ILE A 36 3.53 4.66 -4.18
C ILE A 36 3.33 5.18 -2.77
N MET A 37 3.66 4.35 -1.79
CA MET A 37 3.53 4.65 -0.36
C MET A 37 4.83 4.37 0.36
N GLU A 38 5.00 4.95 1.54
CA GLU A 38 6.19 4.67 2.36
C GLU A 38 6.28 3.19 2.72
N TYR A 39 7.50 2.70 2.77
CA TYR A 39 7.78 1.33 3.16
C TYR A 39 7.84 1.23 4.68
N VAL A 40 6.94 0.46 5.27
CA VAL A 40 6.76 0.34 6.74
C VAL A 40 7.32 -0.97 7.33
N GLY A 41 7.97 -1.81 6.51
CA GLY A 41 8.60 -3.05 6.95
C GLY A 41 8.25 -4.26 6.09
N ASN A 42 8.72 -5.43 6.51
CA ASN A 42 8.68 -6.68 5.74
C ASN A 42 7.33 -7.42 5.76
N GLY A 43 6.28 -6.84 6.35
CA GLY A 43 4.99 -7.51 6.43
C GLY A 43 3.94 -6.68 7.16
N THR A 44 2.72 -7.22 7.20
CA THR A 44 1.59 -6.62 7.90
C THR A 44 1.51 -7.12 9.34
N LEU A 45 0.80 -6.39 10.21
CA LEU A 45 0.52 -6.87 11.56
C LEU A 45 -0.23 -8.20 11.55
N HIS A 46 -1.12 -8.41 10.58
CA HIS A 46 -1.80 -9.69 10.38
C HIS A 46 -0.81 -10.84 10.14
N ASN A 47 0.23 -10.62 9.32
CA ASN A 47 1.28 -11.62 9.12
C ASN A 47 2.07 -11.89 10.40
N VAL A 48 2.29 -10.89 11.26
CA VAL A 48 3.00 -11.08 12.54
C VAL A 48 2.14 -11.87 13.54
N ILE A 49 0.84 -11.59 13.61
CA ILE A 49 -0.07 -12.21 14.59
C ILE A 49 -0.52 -13.61 14.15
N TYR A 50 -0.81 -13.78 12.86
CA TYR A 50 -1.42 -14.99 12.31
C TYR A 50 -0.53 -15.75 11.32
N GLY A 51 0.60 -15.17 10.90
CA GLY A 51 1.58 -15.88 10.08
C GLY A 51 2.38 -16.86 10.92
N THR A 52 1.87 -18.08 11.06
CA THR A 52 2.58 -19.23 11.59
C THR A 52 3.81 -19.59 10.74
N GLY A 53 4.93 -19.90 11.40
CA GLY A 53 6.28 -20.01 10.83
C GLY A 53 6.50 -21.00 9.67
N SER A 54 6.97 -20.45 8.54
CA SER A 54 7.66 -21.16 7.44
C SER A 54 8.46 -20.09 6.69
N ALA A 55 9.79 -20.04 6.64
CA ALA A 55 10.81 -21.07 6.83
C ALA A 55 11.95 -20.60 7.76
N ILE A 56 12.13 -21.33 8.87
CA ILE A 56 13.48 -21.73 9.29
C ILE A 56 13.79 -23.01 8.52
N THR A 57 14.44 -22.89 7.37
CA THR A 57 15.58 -23.73 6.95
C THR A 57 16.21 -23.09 5.72
#